data_AF-A0A3B5AWA9-F1
#
_entry.id   AF-A0A3B5AWA9-F1
#
_cell.length_a   1.000
_cell.length_b   1.000
_cell.length_c   1.000
_cell.angle_alpha   90.00
_cell.angle_beta   90.00
_cell.angle_gamma   90.00
#
_symmetry.space_group_name_H-M   'P 1'
#
loop_
_entity.id
_entity.type
_entity.pdbx_description
1 polymer ?
#
loop_
_entity_poly.entity_id
_entity_poly.type
_entity_poly.pdbx_seq_one_letter_code
_entity_poly.pdbx_strand_id
1 'polypeptide(L)'
;MLCTFLPQETIDFGTTYSGYAYSMTSREEEPDPYLKTWGEEVGLQTVKTPTCILFNEQEEFLKFGYEAKLVYGKMKGDEARNKLFFNCFKMSLYGKVINSDLTIKAANGESMKALTVFTEALRYLKEDALKTIAENTSGRKFIASDFTWVLTVPAIWDPSAKQFMREAATQAGIVTKGKEDKLLITLEPEAASVYCKRLPADGFIAENQGEDKLDQSPGTQYIVVDCGGTVCLIHMYILGAILILLMYKVLFCFVFHEASIKTLTSVIIWADVTK
;
A
#
# COMPACT_ATOMS: atom_id res chain seq x y z
N MET A 1 -7.22 -25.03 -17.09
CA MET A 1 -8.17 -24.66 -16.02
C MET A 1 -8.53 -23.20 -16.26
N LEU A 2 -9.77 -22.92 -16.66
CA LEU A 2 -10.22 -21.58 -17.06
C LEU A 2 -10.40 -20.72 -15.80
N CYS A 3 -9.44 -19.85 -15.50
CA CYS A 3 -9.62 -18.76 -14.54
C CYS A 3 -10.40 -17.63 -15.23
N THR A 4 -11.71 -17.57 -15.01
CA THR A 4 -12.53 -16.38 -15.24
C THR A 4 -12.11 -15.30 -14.23
N PHE A 5 -11.66 -14.13 -14.68
CA PHE A 5 -11.29 -13.03 -13.78
C PHE A 5 -12.52 -12.49 -13.06
N LEU A 6 -12.40 -12.32 -11.74
CA LEU A 6 -13.36 -11.71 -10.83
C LEU A 6 -12.99 -10.23 -10.61
N PRO A 7 -13.93 -9.38 -10.16
CA PRO A 7 -13.63 -8.03 -9.69
C PRO A 7 -12.43 -8.01 -8.74
N GLN A 8 -11.51 -7.06 -8.94
CA GLN A 8 -10.30 -6.93 -8.13
C GLN A 8 -10.26 -5.61 -7.41
N GLU A 9 -9.88 -5.65 -6.13
CA GLU A 9 -9.59 -4.48 -5.32
C GLU A 9 -8.16 -4.56 -4.82
N THR A 10 -7.40 -3.50 -5.00
CA THR A 10 -6.03 -3.40 -4.50
C THR A 10 -5.95 -2.32 -3.45
N ILE A 11 -5.52 -2.68 -2.24
CA ILE A 11 -5.23 -1.76 -1.15
C ILE A 11 -3.72 -1.57 -1.08
N ASP A 12 -3.30 -0.33 -1.29
CA ASP A 12 -1.97 0.12 -0.91
C ASP A 12 -2.02 0.65 0.53
N PHE A 13 -1.65 -0.20 1.49
CA PHE A 13 -1.64 0.18 2.90
C PHE A 13 -0.27 0.75 3.27
N GLY A 14 0.10 1.92 2.77
CA GLY A 14 1.46 2.46 2.95
C GLY A 14 1.78 2.94 4.37
N THR A 15 3.05 3.30 4.61
CA THR A 15 3.48 3.81 5.92
C THR A 15 2.93 5.20 6.20
N THR A 16 3.02 6.10 5.21
CA THR A 16 2.63 7.51 5.37
C THR A 16 1.27 7.80 4.77
N TYR A 17 0.96 7.15 3.66
CA TYR A 17 -0.27 7.31 2.91
C TYR A 17 -0.80 5.94 2.50
N SER A 18 -2.11 5.78 2.50
CA SER A 18 -2.81 4.59 2.05
C SER A 18 -3.83 4.98 0.98
N GLY A 19 -4.11 4.07 0.06
CA GLY A 19 -5.11 4.27 -0.99
C GLY A 19 -5.58 2.93 -1.52
N TYR A 20 -6.58 2.95 -2.39
CA TYR A 20 -7.02 1.75 -3.09
C TYR A 20 -7.42 2.06 -4.52
N ALA A 21 -7.40 1.00 -5.32
CA ALA A 21 -7.87 0.99 -6.70
C ALA A 21 -8.77 -0.23 -6.89
N TYR A 22 -9.75 -0.15 -7.77
CA TYR A 22 -10.56 -1.31 -8.14
C TYR A 22 -10.80 -1.38 -9.64
N SER A 23 -11.04 -2.59 -10.14
CA SER A 23 -11.43 -2.83 -11.53
C SER A 23 -12.64 -3.76 -11.57
N MET A 24 -13.62 -3.35 -12.36
CA MET A 24 -14.86 -4.10 -12.65
C MET A 24 -14.86 -4.65 -14.08
N THR A 25 -13.74 -4.54 -14.79
CA THR A 25 -13.65 -4.75 -16.24
C THR A 25 -13.74 -6.23 -16.60
N SER A 26 -14.40 -6.53 -17.72
CA SER A 26 -14.51 -7.90 -18.24
C SER A 26 -13.22 -8.33 -18.95
N ARG A 27 -13.05 -9.64 -19.16
CA ARG A 27 -11.82 -10.29 -19.66
C ARG A 27 -11.27 -9.75 -20.99
N GLU A 28 -12.09 -9.10 -21.80
CA GLU A 28 -11.78 -8.72 -23.18
C GLU A 28 -11.31 -7.27 -23.34
N GLU A 29 -11.38 -6.49 -22.25
CA GLU A 29 -11.00 -5.08 -22.24
C GLU A 29 -9.68 -4.87 -21.49
N GLU A 30 -8.91 -3.85 -21.88
CA GLU A 30 -7.75 -3.45 -21.10
C GLU A 30 -8.18 -3.06 -19.67
N PRO A 31 -7.42 -3.46 -18.63
CA PRO A 31 -7.74 -3.06 -17.27
C PRO A 31 -7.70 -1.54 -17.14
N ASP A 32 -8.86 -0.93 -16.90
CA ASP A 32 -9.00 0.47 -16.54
C ASP A 32 -9.33 0.58 -15.05
N PRO A 33 -8.31 0.64 -14.17
CA PRO A 33 -8.54 0.69 -12.73
C PRO A 33 -9.07 2.06 -12.33
N TYR A 34 -10.17 2.07 -11.60
CA TYR A 34 -10.63 3.26 -10.93
C TYR A 34 -9.74 3.54 -9.70
N LEU A 35 -9.18 4.75 -9.64
CA LEU A 35 -8.44 5.26 -8.49
C LEU A 35 -9.34 6.14 -7.63
N LYS A 36 -9.40 5.85 -6.33
CA LYS A 36 -10.12 6.70 -5.38
C LYS A 36 -9.43 8.05 -5.20
N THR A 37 -10.20 9.12 -5.35
CA THR A 37 -9.78 10.48 -4.97
C THR A 37 -10.17 10.79 -3.52
N TRP A 38 -9.25 11.41 -2.78
CA TRP A 38 -9.34 11.77 -1.36
C TRP A 38 -9.04 13.25 -1.13
N GLY A 39 -9.51 13.77 0.01
CA GLY A 39 -9.11 15.07 0.54
C GLY A 39 -10.05 16.23 0.19
N GLU A 40 -11.24 15.95 -0.32
CA GLU A 40 -12.26 16.97 -0.62
C GLU A 40 -12.56 17.84 0.63
N GLU A 41 -12.62 17.23 1.81
CA GLU A 41 -12.86 17.87 3.10
C GLU A 41 -11.78 18.90 3.51
N VAL A 42 -10.62 18.84 2.87
CA VAL A 42 -9.48 19.76 3.07
C VAL A 42 -9.11 20.51 1.79
N GLY A 43 -9.97 20.46 0.76
CA GLY A 43 -9.74 21.15 -0.52
C GLY A 43 -8.60 20.56 -1.36
N LEU A 44 -8.34 19.26 -1.21
CA LEU A 44 -7.32 18.51 -1.97
C LEU A 44 -7.98 17.48 -2.89
N GLN A 45 -7.24 17.06 -3.92
CA GLN A 45 -7.59 15.96 -4.81
C GLN A 45 -6.37 15.05 -4.95
N THR A 46 -6.32 14.01 -4.12
CA THR A 46 -5.17 13.10 -4.02
C THR A 46 -5.61 11.66 -4.20
N VAL A 47 -4.74 10.79 -4.73
CA VAL A 47 -5.07 9.37 -4.92
C VAL A 47 -4.79 8.51 -3.67
N LYS A 48 -4.29 9.13 -2.60
CA LYS A 48 -4.03 8.49 -1.30
C LYS A 48 -4.38 9.44 -0.15
N THR A 49 -4.74 8.87 0.99
CA THR A 49 -5.04 9.58 2.25
C THR A 49 -3.97 9.26 3.31
N PRO A 50 -3.66 10.16 4.26
CA PRO A 50 -2.70 9.86 5.33
C PRO A 50 -3.01 8.55 6.07
N THR A 51 -1.98 7.77 6.39
CA THR A 51 -2.14 6.55 7.21
C THR A 51 -2.15 6.92 8.69
N CYS A 52 -3.26 7.52 9.10
CA CYS A 52 -3.55 7.84 10.49
C CYS A 52 -5.00 7.52 10.85
N ILE A 53 -5.21 7.26 12.13
CA ILE A 53 -6.48 6.79 12.65
C ILE A 53 -6.70 7.35 14.05
N LEU A 54 -7.95 7.67 14.35
CA LEU A 54 -8.38 8.32 15.58
C LEU A 54 -9.43 7.45 16.27
N PHE A 55 -9.25 7.22 17.56
CA PHE A 55 -10.21 6.55 18.43
C PHE A 55 -10.62 7.45 19.61
N ASN A 56 -11.73 7.10 20.26
CA ASN A 56 -12.08 7.65 21.56
C ASN A 56 -11.35 6.91 22.71
N GLU A 57 -11.62 7.31 23.95
CA GLU A 57 -11.05 6.72 25.17
C GLU A 57 -11.48 5.26 25.37
N GLN A 58 -12.59 4.85 24.74
CA GLN A 58 -13.16 3.51 24.80
C GLN A 58 -12.62 2.59 23.70
N GLU A 59 -11.54 3.01 23.01
CA GLU A 59 -10.94 2.29 21.88
C GLU A 59 -11.88 2.12 20.67
N GLU A 60 -12.93 2.95 20.55
CA GLU A 60 -13.87 2.91 19.42
C GLU A 60 -13.39 3.81 18.27
N PHE A 61 -13.45 3.27 17.05
CA PHE A 61 -13.05 3.98 15.84
C PHE A 61 -13.86 5.26 15.65
N LEU A 62 -13.18 6.38 15.40
CA LEU A 62 -13.82 7.66 15.07
C LEU A 62 -13.60 8.03 13.62
N LYS A 63 -12.34 8.11 13.19
CA LYS A 63 -11.93 8.70 11.91
C LYS A 63 -10.65 8.08 11.37
N PHE A 64 -10.48 8.11 10.06
CA PHE A 64 -9.25 7.74 9.36
C PHE A 64 -8.79 8.88 8.44
N GLY A 65 -7.51 8.92 8.07
CA GLY A 65 -7.01 9.77 6.99
C GLY A 65 -7.05 11.27 7.28
N TYR A 66 -7.31 12.05 6.22
CA TYR A 66 -7.42 13.50 6.29
C TYR A 66 -8.42 13.97 7.36
N GLU A 67 -9.60 13.35 7.47
CA GLU A 67 -10.56 13.65 8.54
C GLU A 67 -9.98 13.45 9.94
N ALA A 68 -9.29 12.32 10.19
CA ALA A 68 -8.67 12.05 11.48
C ALA A 68 -7.64 13.13 11.84
N LYS A 69 -6.79 13.50 10.87
CA LYS A 69 -5.76 14.52 11.03
C LYS A 69 -6.37 15.91 11.27
N LEU A 70 -7.43 16.26 10.55
CA LEU A 70 -8.13 17.54 10.68
C LEU A 70 -8.82 17.66 12.03
N VAL A 71 -9.56 16.62 12.45
CA VAL A 71 -10.29 16.59 13.72
C VAL A 71 -9.30 16.65 14.87
N TYR A 72 -8.31 15.76 14.91
CA TYR A 72 -7.32 15.74 15.98
C TYR A 72 -6.49 17.04 16.04
N GLY A 73 -6.12 17.61 14.89
CA GLY A 73 -5.37 18.86 14.82
C GLY A 73 -6.13 20.10 15.32
N LYS A 74 -7.47 20.04 15.40
CA LYS A 74 -8.32 21.10 15.96
C LYS A 74 -8.55 20.96 17.46
N MET A 75 -8.38 19.76 18.03
CA MET A 75 -8.58 19.48 19.45
C MET A 75 -7.50 20.16 20.29
N LYS A 76 -7.86 20.62 21.50
CA LYS A 76 -6.95 21.28 22.43
C LYS A 76 -7.15 20.79 23.86
N GLY A 77 -6.10 20.86 24.67
CA GLY A 77 -6.17 20.54 26.10
C GLY A 77 -6.64 19.11 26.35
N ASP A 78 -7.61 18.95 27.26
CA ASP A 78 -8.16 17.64 27.65
C ASP A 78 -8.80 16.87 26.50
N GLU A 79 -9.42 17.57 25.54
CA GLU A 79 -10.06 16.93 24.40
C GLU A 79 -9.06 16.11 23.56
N ALA A 80 -7.85 16.62 23.37
CA ALA A 80 -6.78 15.90 22.65
C ALA A 80 -6.14 14.80 23.51
N ARG A 81 -6.02 15.02 24.84
CA ARG A 81 -5.46 14.04 25.77
C ARG A 81 -6.31 12.77 25.86
N ASN A 82 -7.61 12.92 25.67
CA ASN A 82 -8.62 11.89 25.75
C ASN A 82 -8.86 11.15 24.43
N LYS A 83 -7.98 11.29 23.44
CA LYS A 83 -8.12 10.59 22.15
C LYS A 83 -6.87 9.79 21.83
N LEU A 84 -7.08 8.61 21.27
CA LEU A 84 -5.99 7.76 20.79
C LEU A 84 -5.79 8.04 19.30
N PHE A 85 -4.83 8.93 19.00
CA PHE A 85 -4.43 9.22 17.63
C PHE A 85 -3.16 8.46 17.27
N PHE A 86 -3.21 7.65 16.23
CA PHE A 86 -2.07 6.90 15.70
C PHE A 86 -1.72 7.43 14.30
N ASN A 87 -0.44 7.74 14.08
CA ASN A 87 0.08 8.19 12.80
C ASN A 87 1.31 7.37 12.40
N CYS A 88 1.45 7.06 11.11
CA CYS A 88 2.53 6.22 10.58
C CYS A 88 2.69 4.88 11.31
N PHE A 89 1.59 4.32 11.84
CA PHE A 89 1.63 3.18 12.76
C PHE A 89 2.03 1.87 12.07
N LYS A 90 2.07 1.80 10.73
CA LYS A 90 2.67 0.67 9.98
C LYS A 90 4.10 0.38 10.41
N MET A 91 4.87 1.41 10.79
CA MET A 91 6.24 1.26 11.28
C MET A 91 6.35 0.48 12.59
N SER A 92 5.24 0.32 13.33
CA SER A 92 5.25 -0.43 14.58
C SER A 92 5.56 -1.92 14.40
N LEU A 93 5.36 -2.46 13.20
CA LEU A 93 5.68 -3.86 12.85
C LEU A 93 7.15 -4.04 12.46
N TYR A 94 7.89 -2.96 12.21
CA TYR A 94 9.27 -3.07 11.73
C TYR A 94 10.25 -3.42 12.85
N GLY A 95 11.05 -4.48 12.64
CA GLY A 95 12.15 -4.86 13.54
C GLY A 95 11.71 -5.33 14.92
N LYS A 96 10.45 -5.74 15.08
CA LYS A 96 9.89 -6.25 16.34
C LYS A 96 9.48 -7.71 16.21
N VAL A 97 9.48 -8.41 17.34
CA VAL A 97 8.82 -9.71 17.44
C VAL A 97 7.31 -9.45 17.44
N ILE A 98 6.63 -9.89 16.38
CA ILE A 98 5.20 -9.68 16.21
C ILE A 98 4.46 -10.86 16.85
N ASN A 99 3.60 -10.53 17.81
CA ASN A 99 2.70 -11.47 18.46
C ASN A 99 1.32 -10.81 18.68
N SER A 100 0.35 -11.60 19.13
CA SER A 100 -1.04 -11.15 19.37
C SER A 100 -1.18 -10.07 20.44
N ASP A 101 -0.19 -9.91 21.31
CA ASP A 101 -0.18 -8.96 22.42
C ASP A 101 0.62 -7.69 22.11
N LEU A 102 1.08 -7.53 20.86
CA LEU A 102 1.77 -6.33 20.43
C LEU A 102 0.88 -5.10 20.63
N THR A 103 1.37 -4.15 21.42
CA THR A 103 0.73 -2.85 21.63
C THR A 103 1.53 -1.73 20.96
N ILE A 104 0.83 -0.66 20.59
CA ILE A 104 1.41 0.54 20.01
C ILE A 104 0.94 1.77 20.77
N LYS A 105 1.80 2.80 20.79
CA LYS A 105 1.52 4.04 21.52
C LYS A 105 0.82 5.06 20.64
N ALA A 106 -0.25 5.65 21.17
CA ALA A 106 -0.93 6.80 20.59
C ALA A 106 -0.16 8.09 20.90
N ALA A 107 -0.56 9.18 20.26
CA ALA A 107 0.04 10.50 20.46
C ALA A 107 -0.10 11.05 21.90
N ASN A 108 -1.11 10.62 22.65
CA ASN A 108 -1.30 10.96 24.06
C ASN A 108 -0.41 10.12 25.02
N GLY A 109 0.33 9.13 24.50
CA GLY A 109 1.20 8.24 25.26
C GLY A 109 0.56 6.94 25.75
N GLU A 110 -0.76 6.81 25.65
CA GLU A 110 -1.49 5.58 25.96
C GLU A 110 -1.24 4.49 24.91
N SER A 111 -1.54 3.24 25.24
CA SER A 111 -1.25 2.09 24.38
C SER A 111 -2.51 1.30 24.07
N MET A 112 -2.60 0.83 22.83
CA MET A 112 -3.69 -0.01 22.32
C MET A 112 -3.11 -1.21 21.59
N LYS A 113 -3.86 -2.31 21.47
CA LYS A 113 -3.44 -3.46 20.67
C LYS A 113 -3.23 -3.06 19.21
N ALA A 114 -2.05 -3.38 18.68
CA ALA A 114 -1.70 -3.11 17.28
C ALA A 114 -2.71 -3.76 16.34
N LEU A 115 -3.09 -5.01 16.62
CA LEU A 115 -4.01 -5.76 15.76
C LEU A 115 -5.35 -5.03 15.61
N THR A 116 -5.88 -4.44 16.68
CA THR A 116 -7.11 -3.64 16.63
C THR A 116 -6.92 -2.41 15.74
N VAL A 117 -5.84 -1.64 15.93
CA VAL A 117 -5.58 -0.43 15.14
C VAL A 117 -5.47 -0.73 13.64
N PHE A 118 -4.75 -1.79 13.25
CA PHE A 118 -4.62 -2.21 11.85
C PHE A 118 -5.94 -2.76 11.28
N THR A 119 -6.68 -3.53 12.08
CA THR A 119 -7.98 -4.08 11.70
C THR A 119 -8.98 -2.98 11.37
N GLU A 120 -9.08 -1.95 12.20
CA GLU A 120 -10.02 -0.84 12.01
C GLU A 120 -9.63 0.02 10.79
N ALA A 121 -8.32 0.22 10.57
CA ALA A 121 -7.84 0.91 9.38
C ALA A 121 -8.18 0.15 8.09
N LEU A 122 -7.95 -1.16 8.05
CA LEU A 122 -8.31 -2.01 6.91
C LEU A 122 -9.84 -2.09 6.73
N ARG A 123 -10.59 -2.13 7.83
CA ARG A 123 -12.06 -2.14 7.79
C ARG A 123 -12.60 -0.86 7.16
N TYR A 124 -12.08 0.30 7.57
CA TYR A 124 -12.43 1.59 6.99
C TYR A 124 -12.15 1.62 5.48
N LEU A 125 -10.95 1.21 5.04
CA LEU A 125 -10.60 1.20 3.62
C LEU A 125 -11.51 0.29 2.80
N LYS A 126 -11.82 -0.91 3.31
CA LYS A 126 -12.77 -1.84 2.69
C LYS A 126 -14.17 -1.24 2.59
N GLU A 127 -14.67 -0.61 3.65
CA GLU A 127 -16.01 -0.02 3.66
C GLU A 127 -16.12 1.20 2.74
N ASP A 128 -15.10 2.06 2.71
CA ASP A 128 -15.04 3.19 1.77
C ASP A 128 -14.94 2.72 0.31
N ALA A 129 -14.18 1.65 0.05
CA ALA A 129 -14.10 1.05 -1.29
C ALA A 129 -15.46 0.52 -1.77
N LEU A 130 -16.12 -0.32 -0.96
CA LEU A 130 -17.45 -0.84 -1.30
C LEU A 130 -18.49 0.27 -1.48
N LYS A 131 -18.41 1.33 -0.67
CA LYS A 131 -19.27 2.51 -0.81
C LYS A 131 -19.01 3.24 -2.14
N THR A 132 -17.75 3.49 -2.45
CA THR A 132 -17.34 4.18 -3.69
C THR A 132 -17.75 3.38 -4.93
N ILE A 133 -17.58 2.05 -4.90
CA ILE A 133 -18.01 1.17 -5.98
C ILE A 133 -19.53 1.24 -6.16
N ALA A 134 -20.30 1.21 -5.06
CA ALA A 134 -21.75 1.33 -5.14
C ALA A 134 -22.19 2.67 -5.76
N GLU A 135 -21.54 3.78 -5.39
CA GLU A 135 -21.79 5.11 -5.98
C GLU A 135 -21.50 5.13 -7.48
N ASN A 136 -20.38 4.52 -7.90
CA ASN A 136 -19.94 4.48 -9.31
C ASN A 136 -20.70 3.44 -10.16
N THR A 137 -21.52 2.57 -9.56
CA THR A 137 -22.28 1.52 -10.26
C THR A 137 -23.79 1.69 -10.15
N SER A 138 -24.25 2.94 -10.00
CA SER A 138 -25.67 3.29 -9.89
C SER A 138 -26.38 2.59 -8.71
N GLY A 139 -25.67 2.41 -7.60
CA GLY A 139 -26.21 1.86 -6.35
C GLY A 139 -26.27 0.33 -6.27
N ARG A 140 -25.57 -0.40 -7.16
CA ARG A 140 -25.43 -1.85 -7.00
C ARG A 140 -24.74 -2.17 -5.68
N LYS A 141 -25.30 -3.13 -4.95
CA LYS A 141 -24.73 -3.58 -3.67
C LYS A 141 -23.73 -4.69 -3.93
N PHE A 142 -22.51 -4.49 -3.47
CA PHE A 142 -21.47 -5.50 -3.45
C PHE A 142 -21.08 -5.81 -2.00
N ILE A 143 -20.62 -7.03 -1.79
CA ILE A 143 -20.03 -7.48 -0.53
C ILE A 143 -18.55 -7.78 -0.74
N ALA A 144 -17.77 -7.77 0.35
CA ALA A 144 -16.32 -8.03 0.26
C ALA A 144 -16.00 -9.35 -0.45
N SER A 145 -16.86 -10.36 -0.32
CA SER A 145 -16.64 -11.65 -0.99
C SER A 145 -16.91 -11.67 -2.49
N ASP A 146 -17.37 -10.58 -3.08
CA ASP A 146 -17.52 -10.45 -4.54
C ASP A 146 -16.18 -10.13 -5.22
N PHE A 147 -15.21 -9.66 -4.45
CA PHE A 147 -13.91 -9.22 -4.93
C PHE A 147 -12.78 -10.17 -4.55
N THR A 148 -11.72 -10.14 -5.35
CA THR A 148 -10.39 -10.61 -4.95
C THR A 148 -9.60 -9.40 -4.45
N TRP A 149 -9.12 -9.47 -3.22
CA TRP A 149 -8.42 -8.40 -2.54
C TRP A 149 -6.91 -8.61 -2.66
N VAL A 150 -6.22 -7.59 -3.13
CA VAL A 150 -4.76 -7.52 -3.18
C VAL A 150 -4.32 -6.51 -2.13
N LEU A 151 -3.57 -6.96 -1.13
CA LEU A 151 -3.03 -6.08 -0.08
C LEU A 151 -1.50 -6.03 -0.22
N THR A 152 -0.97 -4.82 -0.44
CA THR A 152 0.48 -4.62 -0.57
C THR A 152 1.16 -4.58 0.79
N VAL A 153 2.34 -5.20 0.88
CA VAL A 153 3.20 -5.16 2.07
C VAL A 153 4.65 -4.88 1.69
N PRO A 154 5.45 -4.28 2.57
CA PRO A 154 6.86 -4.03 2.30
C PRO A 154 7.62 -5.36 2.11
N ALA A 155 8.53 -5.41 1.15
CA ALA A 155 9.31 -6.63 0.88
C ALA A 155 10.24 -7.04 2.02
N ILE A 156 10.67 -6.08 2.85
CA ILE A 156 11.58 -6.26 3.98
C ILE A 156 10.92 -6.91 5.19
N TRP A 157 9.59 -7.09 5.15
CA TRP A 157 8.85 -7.70 6.24
C TRP A 157 9.07 -9.20 6.31
N ASP A 158 9.33 -9.67 7.52
CA ASP A 158 9.40 -11.09 7.82
C ASP A 158 8.02 -11.78 7.66
N PRO A 159 7.99 -13.12 7.62
CA PRO A 159 6.74 -13.86 7.49
C PRO A 159 5.70 -13.57 8.59
N SER A 160 6.12 -13.21 9.81
CA SER A 160 5.21 -12.92 10.92
C SER A 160 4.45 -11.60 10.70
N ALA A 161 5.10 -10.58 10.13
CA ALA A 161 4.44 -9.33 9.76
C ALA A 161 3.41 -9.52 8.65
N LYS A 162 3.71 -10.37 7.67
CA LYS A 162 2.78 -10.74 6.59
C LYS A 162 1.57 -11.51 7.15
N GLN A 163 1.80 -12.43 8.07
CA GLN A 163 0.73 -13.16 8.75
C GLN A 163 -0.13 -12.24 9.62
N PHE A 164 0.47 -11.28 10.32
CA PHE A 164 -0.24 -10.28 11.09
C PHE A 164 -1.20 -9.45 10.22
N MET A 165 -0.76 -9.00 9.04
CA MET A 165 -1.65 -8.28 8.10
C MET A 165 -2.79 -9.16 7.60
N ARG A 166 -2.53 -10.45 7.35
CA ARG A 166 -3.58 -11.40 6.94
C ARG A 166 -4.63 -11.57 8.03
N GLU A 167 -4.19 -11.64 9.29
CA GLU A 167 -5.09 -11.70 10.44
C GLU A 167 -5.91 -10.41 10.58
N ALA A 168 -5.27 -9.24 10.50
CA ALA A 168 -5.95 -7.95 10.54
C ALA A 168 -7.00 -7.82 9.41
N ALA A 169 -6.67 -8.22 8.19
CA ALA A 169 -7.58 -8.21 7.06
C ALA A 169 -8.78 -9.16 7.27
N THR A 170 -8.53 -10.32 7.88
CA THR A 170 -9.60 -11.28 8.22
C THR A 170 -10.54 -10.70 9.28
N GLN A 171 -10.01 -10.09 10.35
CA GLN A 171 -10.83 -9.44 11.38
C GLN A 171 -11.56 -8.19 10.86
N ALA A 172 -11.02 -7.53 9.84
CA ALA A 172 -11.66 -6.41 9.14
C ALA A 172 -12.85 -6.87 8.27
N GLY A 173 -13.00 -8.18 8.05
CA GLY A 173 -14.02 -8.74 7.17
C GLY A 173 -13.73 -8.54 5.69
N ILE A 174 -12.46 -8.31 5.32
CA ILE A 174 -12.01 -8.30 3.92
C ILE A 174 -12.16 -9.70 3.32
N VAL A 175 -11.76 -10.72 4.09
CA VAL A 175 -12.00 -12.13 3.78
C VAL A 175 -12.70 -12.82 4.92
N THR A 176 -13.48 -13.84 4.58
CA THR A 176 -14.20 -14.68 5.54
C THR A 176 -13.54 -16.05 5.61
N LYS A 177 -13.75 -16.75 6.73
CA LYS A 177 -13.22 -18.09 6.94
C LYS A 177 -13.72 -19.02 5.82
N GLY A 178 -12.81 -19.74 5.17
CA GLY A 178 -13.08 -20.59 4.00
C GLY A 178 -13.05 -19.87 2.64
N LYS A 179 -12.74 -18.56 2.61
CA LYS A 179 -12.49 -17.76 1.40
C LYS A 179 -11.16 -17.01 1.48
N GLU A 180 -10.18 -17.57 2.18
CA GLU A 180 -8.87 -16.96 2.39
C GLU A 180 -8.08 -16.82 1.07
N ASP A 181 -8.42 -17.62 0.06
CA ASP A 181 -7.91 -17.56 -1.32
C ASP A 181 -8.24 -16.25 -2.03
N LYS A 182 -9.25 -15.52 -1.55
CA LYS A 182 -9.60 -14.18 -2.06
C LYS A 182 -8.71 -13.07 -1.55
N LEU A 183 -7.76 -13.33 -0.64
CA LEU A 183 -6.77 -12.36 -0.19
C LEU A 183 -5.36 -12.72 -0.67
N LEU A 184 -4.88 -11.94 -1.62
CA LEU A 184 -3.53 -11.98 -2.13
C LEU A 184 -2.68 -10.94 -1.41
N ILE A 185 -1.64 -11.39 -0.72
CA ILE A 185 -0.60 -10.49 -0.19
C ILE A 185 0.49 -10.38 -1.26
N THR A 186 0.73 -9.17 -1.74
CA THR A 186 1.78 -8.89 -2.74
C THR A 186 2.84 -7.97 -2.15
N LEU A 187 4.09 -8.09 -2.59
CA LEU A 187 5.11 -7.14 -2.18
C LEU A 187 4.93 -5.83 -2.95
N GLU A 188 5.00 -4.70 -2.26
CA GLU A 188 5.00 -3.35 -2.85
C GLU A 188 5.90 -3.25 -4.12
N PRO A 189 7.18 -3.68 -4.09
CA PRO A 189 8.04 -3.59 -5.28
C PRO A 189 7.68 -4.60 -6.39
N GLU A 190 7.04 -5.73 -6.06
CA GLU A 190 6.60 -6.71 -7.06
C GLU A 190 5.37 -6.17 -7.81
N ALA A 191 4.44 -5.55 -7.08
CA ALA A 191 3.31 -4.85 -7.66
C ALA A 191 3.78 -3.72 -8.59
N ALA A 192 4.75 -2.91 -8.14
CA ALA A 192 5.36 -1.86 -8.97
C ALA A 192 6.05 -2.44 -10.22
N SER A 193 6.83 -3.53 -10.08
CA SER A 193 7.48 -4.21 -11.20
C SER A 193 6.48 -4.68 -12.26
N VAL A 194 5.37 -5.32 -11.85
CA VAL A 194 4.32 -5.79 -12.78
C VAL A 194 3.67 -4.62 -13.51
N TYR A 195 3.45 -3.50 -12.83
CA TYR A 195 2.91 -2.30 -13.45
C TYR A 195 3.89 -1.67 -14.44
N CYS A 196 5.16 -1.50 -14.08
CA CYS A 196 6.20 -0.96 -14.97
C CYS A 196 6.31 -1.73 -16.28
N LYS A 197 6.16 -3.05 -16.28
CA LYS A 197 6.20 -3.86 -17.51
C LYS A 197 5.10 -3.53 -18.52
N ARG A 198 4.04 -2.85 -18.09
CA ARG A 198 2.93 -2.43 -18.95
C ARG A 198 3.07 -1.00 -19.45
N LEU A 199 3.91 -0.19 -18.80
CA LEU A 199 4.14 1.17 -19.23
C LEU A 199 4.88 1.20 -20.57
N PRO A 200 4.56 2.18 -21.42
CA PRO A 200 5.27 2.38 -22.67
C PRO A 200 6.70 2.90 -22.39
N ALA A 201 7.60 2.75 -23.37
CA ALA A 201 9.02 2.96 -23.15
C ALA A 201 9.42 4.41 -22.84
N ASP A 202 8.57 5.35 -23.23
CA ASP A 202 8.61 6.79 -22.98
C ASP A 202 8.43 7.10 -21.48
N GLY A 203 9.52 6.91 -20.74
CA GLY A 203 9.59 7.09 -19.29
C GLY A 203 10.73 6.29 -18.64
N PHE A 204 11.31 5.33 -19.35
CA PHE A 204 12.46 4.56 -18.88
C PHE A 204 13.78 5.17 -19.34
N ILE A 205 14.76 5.21 -18.43
CA ILE A 205 16.15 5.46 -18.79
C ILE A 205 16.74 4.12 -19.24
N ALA A 206 16.63 3.82 -20.53
CA ALA A 206 17.27 2.68 -21.18
C ALA A 206 18.42 3.15 -22.07
N GLU A 207 19.57 2.46 -22.05
CA GLU A 207 20.71 2.79 -22.91
C GLU A 207 20.42 2.56 -24.41
N ASN A 208 19.35 1.81 -24.74
CA ASN A 208 18.94 1.50 -26.11
C ASN A 208 17.52 2.02 -26.40
N GLN A 209 17.43 3.18 -27.06
CA GLN A 209 16.19 3.89 -27.41
C GLN A 209 15.42 3.26 -28.60
N GLY A 210 15.26 1.93 -28.62
CA GLY A 210 14.77 1.21 -29.80
C GLY A 210 13.39 0.55 -29.70
N GLU A 211 12.84 0.31 -28.50
CA GLU A 211 11.61 -0.47 -28.33
C GLU A 211 10.54 0.27 -27.52
N ASP A 212 9.26 0.05 -27.86
CA ASP A 212 8.09 0.72 -27.27
C ASP A 212 7.71 0.24 -25.85
N LYS A 213 8.39 -0.79 -25.31
CA LYS A 213 8.17 -1.35 -23.96
C LYS A 213 9.47 -1.82 -23.32
N LEU A 214 9.44 -2.03 -22.00
CA LEU A 214 10.56 -2.66 -21.27
C LEU A 214 10.84 -4.06 -21.83
N ASP A 215 12.10 -4.36 -22.16
CA ASP A 215 12.50 -5.69 -22.63
C ASP A 215 12.16 -6.76 -21.56
N GLN A 216 11.39 -7.76 -21.98
CA GLN A 216 10.93 -8.86 -21.12
C GLN A 216 11.71 -10.16 -21.37
N SER A 217 12.80 -10.09 -22.14
CA SER A 217 13.65 -11.24 -22.43
C SER A 217 14.29 -11.79 -21.15
N PRO A 218 14.45 -13.13 -21.03
CA PRO A 218 15.13 -13.73 -19.88
C PRO A 218 16.55 -13.16 -19.70
N GLY A 219 16.85 -12.70 -18.49
CA GLY A 219 18.14 -12.08 -18.17
C GLY A 219 18.13 -10.55 -18.12
N THR A 220 17.07 -9.88 -18.59
CA THR A 220 16.97 -8.42 -18.49
C THR A 220 16.92 -7.96 -17.03
N GLN A 221 17.75 -6.97 -16.72
CA GLN A 221 17.92 -6.43 -15.38
C GLN A 221 17.38 -5.00 -15.31
N TYR A 222 16.62 -4.73 -14.27
CA TYR A 222 16.16 -3.38 -13.97
C TYR A 222 16.02 -3.21 -12.46
N ILE A 223 16.12 -1.96 -12.01
CA ILE A 223 15.94 -1.60 -10.61
C ILE A 223 14.57 -0.95 -10.49
N VAL A 224 13.81 -1.25 -9.44
CA VAL A 224 12.64 -0.49 -8.98
C VAL A 224 13.06 0.23 -7.71
N VAL A 225 13.10 1.56 -7.77
CA VAL A 225 13.44 2.42 -6.63
C VAL A 225 12.16 2.98 -6.04
N ASP A 226 11.63 2.46 -4.93
CA ASP A 226 10.45 3.01 -4.25
C ASP A 226 10.86 4.10 -3.26
N CYS A 227 10.54 5.36 -3.59
CA CYS A 227 10.83 6.55 -2.77
C CYS A 227 9.59 7.06 -2.02
N GLY A 228 9.04 6.25 -1.12
CA GLY A 228 7.94 6.63 -0.24
C GLY A 228 8.26 7.76 0.75
N GLY A 229 7.26 8.17 1.55
CA GLY A 229 7.37 9.32 2.45
C GLY A 229 8.39 9.17 3.60
N THR A 230 8.57 7.94 4.11
CA THR A 230 9.38 7.67 5.31
C THR A 230 10.61 6.82 5.03
N VAL A 231 10.54 5.87 4.09
CA VAL A 231 11.59 4.91 3.75
C VAL A 231 11.73 4.86 2.23
N CYS A 232 12.96 4.82 1.74
CA CYS A 232 13.25 4.51 0.34
C CYS A 232 13.73 3.05 0.25
N LEU A 233 13.14 2.26 -0.63
CA LEU A 233 13.52 0.85 -0.85
C LEU A 233 14.02 0.67 -2.29
N ILE A 234 15.16 0.01 -2.45
CA ILE A 234 15.72 -0.28 -3.77
C ILE A 234 15.65 -1.78 -4.02
N HIS A 235 14.97 -2.17 -5.09
CA HIS A 235 14.83 -3.56 -5.49
C HIS A 235 15.45 -3.75 -6.86
N MET A 236 16.43 -4.64 -6.97
CA MET A 236 16.99 -5.04 -8.25
C MET A 236 16.31 -6.32 -8.71
N TYR A 237 15.67 -6.25 -9.87
CA TYR A 237 15.03 -7.37 -10.52
C TYR A 237 15.90 -7.85 -11.67
N ILE A 238 16.13 -9.15 -11.69
CA ILE A 238 16.61 -9.89 -12.86
C ILE A 238 15.42 -10.73 -13.29
N LEU A 239 15.05 -10.75 -14.58
CA LEU A 239 14.00 -11.65 -15.05
C LEU A 239 14.41 -13.12 -14.78
N GLY A 240 13.96 -13.65 -13.63
CA GLY A 240 14.37 -14.93 -13.05
C GLY A 240 14.87 -14.91 -11.59
N ALA A 241 15.18 -13.75 -10.99
CA ALA A 241 15.64 -13.63 -9.59
C ALA A 241 15.42 -12.21 -9.00
N ILE A 242 15.30 -12.10 -7.68
CA ILE A 242 15.09 -10.82 -6.95
C ILE A 242 16.24 -10.59 -5.96
N LEU A 243 16.80 -9.37 -5.96
CA LEU A 243 17.75 -8.89 -4.94
C LEU A 243 17.23 -7.62 -4.27
N ILE A 244 17.25 -7.59 -2.93
CA ILE A 244 16.71 -6.50 -2.11
C ILE A 244 17.85 -5.70 -1.48
N LEU A 245 17.84 -4.37 -1.63
CA LEU A 245 18.79 -3.44 -1.00
C LEU A 245 18.05 -2.39 -0.16
N LEU A 246 18.48 -2.21 1.09
CA LEU A 246 17.94 -1.22 2.04
C LEU A 246 18.84 0.02 2.08
N MET A 247 18.26 1.20 1.83
CA MET A 247 18.96 2.48 2.00
C MET A 247 18.19 3.37 2.98
N TYR A 248 18.83 3.75 4.09
CA TYR A 248 18.28 4.75 5.02
C TYR A 248 18.66 6.16 4.54
N LYS A 249 17.89 7.16 4.99
CA LYS A 249 17.77 8.56 4.53
C LYS A 249 19.05 9.44 4.50
N VAL A 250 20.24 8.87 4.43
CA VAL A 250 21.52 9.58 4.28
C VAL A 250 22.35 8.87 3.22
N LEU A 251 22.01 9.03 1.93
CA LEU A 251 22.99 8.96 0.83
C LEU A 251 22.39 9.23 -0.57
N PHE A 252 21.66 10.33 -0.78
CA PHE A 252 21.35 10.74 -2.17
C PHE A 252 22.52 11.49 -2.85
N CYS A 253 23.69 11.61 -2.20
CA CYS A 253 24.86 12.29 -2.77
C CYS A 253 26.17 11.48 -2.84
N PHE A 254 26.28 10.27 -2.29
CA PHE A 254 27.58 9.59 -2.27
C PHE A 254 27.45 8.07 -2.13
N VAL A 255 27.05 7.31 -3.15
CA VAL A 255 27.51 5.91 -3.41
C VAL A 255 26.92 5.50 -4.75
N PHE A 256 27.57 5.95 -5.80
CA PHE A 256 27.72 5.21 -7.05
C PHE A 256 29.19 5.40 -7.45
N HIS A 257 30.10 4.79 -6.68
CA HIS A 257 31.49 4.73 -7.07
C HIS A 257 31.58 3.82 -8.31
N GLU A 258 32.26 4.32 -9.34
CA GLU A 258 32.32 3.89 -10.75
C GLU A 258 32.59 2.40 -11.09
N ALA A 259 32.61 1.47 -10.13
CA ALA A 259 33.03 0.08 -10.38
C ALA A 259 31.88 -0.91 -10.70
N SER A 260 30.62 -0.62 -10.33
CA SER A 260 29.51 -1.60 -10.45
C SER A 260 28.47 -1.29 -11.54
N ILE A 261 28.66 -0.23 -12.32
CA ILE A 261 27.66 0.24 -13.32
C ILE A 261 27.84 -0.41 -14.70
N LYS A 262 28.81 -1.32 -14.89
CA LYS A 262 29.09 -1.90 -16.22
C LYS A 262 28.15 -3.04 -16.66
N THR A 263 27.13 -3.38 -15.88
CA THR A 263 26.22 -4.52 -16.17
C THR A 263 24.73 -4.19 -16.09
N LEU A 264 24.34 -2.94 -15.82
CA LEU A 264 22.93 -2.54 -15.80
C LEU A 264 22.49 -2.16 -17.21
N THR A 265 21.56 -2.93 -17.79
CA THR A 265 20.97 -2.64 -19.11
C THR A 265 19.91 -1.52 -19.05
N SER A 266 19.31 -1.28 -17.89
CA SER A 266 18.29 -0.24 -17.67
C SER A 266 18.13 0.10 -16.18
N VAL A 267 17.79 1.35 -15.85
CA VAL A 267 17.42 1.77 -14.48
C VAL A 267 15.99 2.32 -14.50
N ILE A 268 15.07 1.73 -13.73
CA ILE A 268 13.72 2.27 -13.53
C ILE A 268 13.69 3.01 -12.20
N ILE A 269 13.73 4.34 -12.26
CA ILE A 269 13.51 5.15 -11.07
C ILE A 269 12.00 5.24 -10.88
N TRP A 270 11.45 4.46 -9.94
CA TRP A 270 10.05 4.58 -9.52
C TRP A 270 9.92 5.69 -8.46
N ALA A 271 10.03 6.95 -8.87
CA ALA A 271 9.46 7.99 -8.02
C ALA A 271 7.96 7.73 -7.95
N ASP A 272 7.40 7.52 -6.75
CA ASP A 272 5.95 7.34 -6.53
C ASP A 272 5.20 8.38 -7.39
N VAL A 273 4.59 7.94 -8.49
CA VAL A 273 4.02 8.79 -9.54
C VAL A 273 2.72 9.47 -9.06
N THR A 274 2.46 9.42 -7.76
CA THR A 274 1.27 9.96 -7.08
C THR A 274 1.55 11.23 -6.27
N LYS A 275 2.74 11.83 -6.43
CA LYS A 275 3.06 13.17 -5.91
C LYS A 275 2.81 14.26 -6.94
#